data_AF-A0A357VAU7-F1
#
_entry.id   AF-A0A357VAU7-F1
#
_cell.length_a   1.000
_cell.length_b   1.000
_cell.length_c   1.000
_cell.angle_alpha   90.00
_cell.angle_beta   90.00
_cell.angle_gamma   90.00
#
_symmetry.space_group_name_H-M   'P 1'
#
loop_
_entity.id
_entity.type
_entity.pdbx_description
1 polymer ?
#
loop_
_entity_poly.entity_id
_entity_poly.type
_entity_poly.pdbx_seq_one_letter_code
_entity_poly.pdbx_strand_id
1 'polypeptide(L)' 'NANIGNSAVTSSVAEEVDKMVWSTRWGADTVMDLSTGRNIHNIREWIIRNS' A
#
# COMPACT_ATOMS: atom_id res chain seq x y z
N ASN A 1 -12.61 -4.36 -1.57
CA ASN A 1 -11.74 -3.59 -0.66
C ASN A 1 -10.62 -4.48 -0.13
N ALA A 2 -9.36 -4.15 -0.43
CA ALA A 2 -8.16 -4.80 0.11
C ALA A 2 -7.42 -3.85 1.05
N ASN A 3 -6.99 -4.33 2.21
CA ASN A 3 -6.20 -3.53 3.15
C ASN A 3 -4.72 -3.86 2.97
N ILE A 4 -3.91 -2.84 2.70
CA ILE A 4 -2.44 -2.91 2.66
C ILE A 4 -1.88 -2.00 3.74
N GLY A 5 -0.58 -2.00 3.95
CA GLY A 5 0.06 -1.10 4.90
C GLY A 5 1.35 -1.65 5.47
N ASN A 6 2.27 -0.73 5.69
CA ASN A 6 3.52 -0.95 6.40
C ASN A 6 3.27 -1.05 7.91
N SER A 7 4.11 -1.84 8.59
CA SER A 7 4.20 -1.80 10.06
C SER A 7 5.49 -1.13 10.51
N ALA A 8 5.54 -0.70 11.77
CA ALA A 8 6.76 -0.18 12.38
C ALA A 8 7.95 -1.17 12.38
N VAL A 9 7.69 -2.46 12.13
CA VAL A 9 8.66 -3.54 12.19
C VAL A 9 9.08 -4.01 10.80
N THR A 10 8.19 -3.92 9.80
CA THR A 10 8.40 -4.48 8.45
C THR A 10 7.61 -3.73 7.39
N SER A 11 8.18 -3.72 6.17
CA SER A 11 7.67 -3.20 4.89
C SER A 11 8.39 -1.96 4.34
N SER A 12 8.51 -1.91 3.00
CA SER A 12 9.10 -0.83 2.20
C SER A 12 8.09 -0.28 1.18
N VAL A 13 8.35 0.92 0.64
CA VAL A 13 7.49 1.55 -0.40
C VAL A 13 7.22 0.60 -1.57
N ALA A 14 8.27 -0.06 -2.09
CA ALA A 14 8.15 -0.96 -3.24
C ALA A 14 7.23 -2.16 -2.94
N GLU A 15 7.30 -2.67 -1.72
CA GLU A 15 6.48 -3.81 -1.29
C GLU A 15 5.00 -3.42 -1.16
N GLU A 16 4.69 -2.22 -0.65
CA GLU A 16 3.31 -1.73 -0.58
C GLU A 16 2.72 -1.41 -1.96
N VAL A 17 3.54 -0.92 -2.90
CA VAL A 17 3.12 -0.74 -4.29
C VAL A 17 2.84 -2.09 -4.97
N ASP A 18 3.68 -3.10 -4.75
CA ASP A 18 3.45 -4.44 -5.31
C ASP A 18 2.16 -5.08 -4.75
N LYS A 19 1.92 -4.95 -3.44
CA LYS A 19 0.66 -5.39 -2.79
C LYS A 19 -0.57 -4.69 -3.39
N MET A 20 -0.49 -3.40 -3.67
CA MET A 20 -1.56 -2.66 -4.33
C MET A 20 -1.83 -3.20 -5.74
N VAL A 21 -0.80 -3.33 -6.58
CA VAL A 21 -0.92 -3.86 -7.96
C VAL A 21 -1.49 -5.28 -7.95
N TRP A 22 -1.03 -6.11 -7.02
CA TRP A 22 -1.54 -7.48 -6.88
C TRP A 22 -3.01 -7.48 -6.48
N SER A 23 -3.41 -6.62 -5.54
CA SER A 23 -4.79 -6.53 -5.07
C SER A 23 -5.75 -6.12 -6.20
N THR A 24 -5.41 -5.10 -6.98
CA THR A 24 -6.26 -4.65 -8.11
C THR A 24 -6.30 -5.69 -9.23
N ARG A 25 -5.18 -6.37 -9.52
CA ARG A 25 -5.10 -7.47 -10.50
C ARG A 25 -6.08 -8.60 -10.20
N TRP A 26 -6.32 -8.90 -8.93
CA TRP A 26 -7.23 -9.95 -8.49
C TRP A 26 -8.64 -9.45 -8.12
N GLY A 27 -9.00 -8.23 -8.53
CA GLY A 27 -10.36 -7.73 -8.47
C GLY A 27 -10.71 -6.94 -7.20
N ALA A 28 -9.74 -6.36 -6.50
CA ALA A 28 -10.04 -5.39 -5.45
C ALA A 28 -10.47 -4.05 -6.09
N ASP A 29 -11.75 -3.68 -5.93
CA ASP A 29 -12.28 -2.39 -6.43
C ASP A 29 -11.73 -1.17 -5.67
N THR A 30 -11.25 -1.40 -4.45
CA THR A 30 -10.76 -0.37 -3.53
C THR A 30 -9.59 -0.92 -2.71
N VAL A 31 -8.60 -0.06 -2.44
CA VAL A 31 -7.45 -0.37 -1.60
C VAL A 31 -7.34 0.66 -0.48
N MET A 32 -7.16 0.21 0.76
CA MET A 32 -6.98 1.07 1.93
C MET A 32 -5.59 0.86 2.53
N ASP A 33 -4.82 1.96 2.63
CA ASP A 33 -3.52 1.99 3.29
C ASP A 33 -3.68 2.21 4.81
N LEU A 34 -3.44 1.16 5.58
CA LEU A 34 -3.46 1.14 7.05
C LEU A 34 -2.05 1.16 7.66
N SER A 35 -1.07 1.76 6.97
CA SER A 35 0.29 1.85 7.48
C SER A 35 0.37 2.50 8.87
N THR A 36 1.11 1.87 9.79
CA THR A 36 1.29 2.35 11.18
C THR A 36 2.75 2.66 11.55
N GLY A 37 3.70 2.48 10.63
CA GLY A 37 5.13 2.74 10.84
C GLY A 37 5.61 4.12 10.42
N ARG A 38 6.89 4.22 10.02
CA ARG A 38 7.51 5.48 9.53
C ARG A 38 7.29 5.65 8.02
N ASN A 39 7.40 6.88 7.52
CA ASN A 39 7.27 7.23 6.09
C ASN A 39 5.89 7.01 5.45
N ILE A 40 4.82 7.01 6.25
CA ILE A 40 3.42 6.84 5.78
C ILE A 40 3.08 7.80 4.63
N HIS A 41 3.46 9.08 4.75
CA HIS A 41 3.14 10.08 3.74
C HIS A 41 3.79 9.79 2.38
N ASN A 42 5.06 9.37 2.38
CA ASN A 42 5.76 9.00 1.15
C ASN A 42 5.17 7.72 0.52
N ILE A 43 4.90 6.69 1.33
CA ILE A 43 4.30 5.43 0.84
C ILE A 43 2.93 5.72 0.19
N ARG A 44 2.12 6.56 0.83
CA ARG A 44 0.79 6.91 0.33
C ARG A 44 0.83 7.73 -0.96
N GLU A 45 1.75 8.69 -1.10
CA GLU A 45 1.94 9.40 -2.38
C GLU A 45 2.27 8.42 -3.51
N TRP A 46 3.16 7.46 -3.26
CA TRP A 46 3.50 6.44 -4.26
C TRP A 46 2.29 5.57 -4.63
N ILE A 47 1.50 5.13 -3.66
CA ILE A 47 0.27 4.36 -3.91
C ILE A 47 -0.71 5.19 -4.74
N ILE A 48 -1.02 6.43 -4.35
CA ILE A 48 -2.00 7.28 -5.06
C ILE A 48 -1.57 7.57 -6.50
N ARG A 49 -0.27 7.75 -6.76
CA ARG A 49 0.25 8.04 -8.11
C ARG A 49 0.29 6.81 -9.03
N ASN A 50 0.18 5.60 -8.49
CA ASN A 50 0.27 4.34 -9.23
C ASN A 50 -1.00 3.48 -9.11
N SER A 51 -2.05 3.99 -8.47
CA SER A 51 -3.36 3.34 -8.30
C SER A 51 -4.30 3.63 -9.47
#